data_AF-F2Z8A3-F1
#
_entry.id   AF-F2Z8A3-F1
#
_cell.length_a   1.000
_cell.length_b   1.000
_cell.length_c   1.000
_cell.angle_alpha   90.00
_cell.angle_beta   90.00
_cell.angle_gamma   90.00
#
_symmetry.space_group_name_H-M   'P 1'
#
loop_
_entity.id
_entity.type
_entity.pdbx_description
1 polymer ?
#
loop_
_entity_poly.entity_id
_entity_poly.type
_entity_poly.pdbx_seq_one_letter_code
_entity_poly.pdbx_strand_id
1 'polypeptide(L)' 'LRRRFGDVFSLQLAWTPVVVLNGLAAVREVLVTCGEDTADRPPVPIYQVLGIGPRSQ' A
#
# COMPACT_ATOMS: atom_id res chain seq x y z
N LEU A 1 -11.40 -11.95 -6.23
CA LEU A 1 -10.82 -10.93 -7.14
C LEU A 1 -9.59 -11.48 -7.86
N ARG A 2 -8.57 -11.96 -7.13
CA ARG A 2 -7.39 -12.60 -7.72
C ARG A 2 -7.66 -13.64 -8.82
N ARG A 3 -8.57 -14.60 -8.59
CA ARG A 3 -8.92 -15.63 -9.60
C ARG A 3 -9.50 -15.05 -10.90
N ARG A 4 -10.03 -13.83 -10.88
CA ARG A 4 -10.71 -13.18 -12.02
C ARG A 4 -9.86 -12.10 -12.67
N PHE A 5 -9.02 -11.41 -11.91
CA PHE A 5 -8.24 -10.25 -12.36
C PHE A 5 -6.72 -10.47 -12.31
N GLY A 6 -6.27 -11.63 -11.82
CA GLY A 6 -4.85 -11.96 -11.70
C GLY A 6 -4.26 -11.55 -10.35
N ASP A 7 -2.94 -11.69 -10.24
CA ASP A 7 -2.21 -11.44 -9.01
C ASP A 7 -2.05 -9.95 -8.69
N VAL A 8 -2.12 -9.07 -9.71
CA VAL A 8 -2.10 -7.60 -9.57
C VAL A 8 -3.38 -7.02 -10.17
N PHE A 9 -4.16 -6.28 -9.38
CA PHE A 9 -5.37 -5.63 -9.88
C PHE A 9 -5.71 -4.35 -9.10
N SER A 10 -6.41 -3.43 -9.76
CA SER A 10 -6.83 -2.15 -9.19
C SER A 10 -8.25 -2.19 -8.63
N LEU A 11 -8.47 -1.46 -7.55
CA LEU A 11 -9.76 -1.22 -6.90
C LEU A 11 -9.92 0.26 -6.56
N GLN A 12 -11.14 0.75 -6.65
CA GLN A 12 -11.52 2.03 -6.06
C GLN A 12 -12.14 1.75 -4.68
N LEU A 13 -11.43 2.09 -3.61
CA LEU A 13 -11.94 1.96 -2.24
C LEU A 13 -12.37 3.33 -1.73
N ALA A 14 -13.69 3.55 -1.72
CA ALA A 14 -14.30 4.85 -1.47
C ALA A 14 -13.71 5.93 -2.40
N TRP A 15 -12.96 6.88 -1.87
CA TRP A 15 -12.30 7.96 -2.62
C TRP A 15 -10.85 7.66 -2.98
N THR A 16 -10.29 6.53 -2.53
CA THR A 16 -8.87 6.20 -2.72
C THR A 16 -8.68 5.09 -3.75
N PRO A 17 -7.90 5.31 -4.82
CA PRO A 17 -7.49 4.25 -5.71
C PRO A 17 -6.45 3.35 -5.02
N VAL A 18 -6.61 2.03 -5.14
CA VAL A 18 -5.76 1.02 -4.49
C VAL A 18 -5.38 -0.06 -5.49
N VAL A 19 -4.13 -0.53 -5.42
CA VAL A 19 -3.66 -1.70 -6.16
C VAL A 19 -3.42 -2.84 -5.17
N VAL A 20 -4.01 -4.00 -5.45
CA VAL A 20 -3.84 -5.20 -4.63
C VAL A 20 -2.82 -6.12 -5.29
N LEU A 21 -1.81 -6.50 -4.52
CA LEU A 21 -0.73 -7.40 -4.93
C LEU A 21 -0.91 -8.75 -4.22
N ASN A 22 -0.93 -9.83 -4.99
CA ASN A 22 -1.11 -11.18 -4.48
C ASN A 22 0.01 -12.11 -4.99
N GLY A 23 0.36 -13.11 -4.19
CA GLY A 23 1.38 -14.09 -4.56
C GLY A 23 2.81 -13.58 -4.33
N LEU A 24 3.74 -14.52 -4.16
CA LEU A 24 5.10 -14.20 -3.73
C LEU A 24 5.87 -13.37 -4.75
N ALA A 25 5.72 -13.65 -6.05
CA ALA A 25 6.44 -12.94 -7.10
C ALA A 25 6.10 -11.43 -7.11
N ALA A 26 4.81 -11.10 -7.18
CA ALA A 26 4.35 -9.70 -7.21
C ALA A 26 4.68 -8.96 -5.91
N VAL A 27 4.52 -9.61 -4.76
CA VAL A 27 4.83 -9.00 -3.46
C VAL A 27 6.34 -8.75 -3.32
N ARG A 28 7.19 -9.70 -3.74
CA ARG A 28 8.65 -9.54 -3.69
C ARG A 28 9.12 -8.45 -4.63
N GLU A 29 8.58 -8.41 -5.85
CA GLU A 29 8.92 -7.36 -6.80
C GLU A 29 8.64 -5.97 -6.22
N VAL A 30 7.43 -5.76 -5.69
CA VAL A 30 7.06 -4.44 -5.18
C VAL A 30 7.80 -4.11 -3.88
N LEU A 31 7.79 -4.99 -2.89
CA LEU A 31 8.33 -4.67 -1.56
C LEU A 31 9.86 -4.77 -1.46
N VAL A 32 10.52 -5.51 -2.36
CA VAL A 32 11.98 -5.71 -2.32
C VAL A 32 12.66 -5.01 -3.49
N THR A 33 12.25 -5.31 -4.73
CA THR A 33 12.90 -4.70 -5.90
C THR A 33 12.57 -3.21 -6.01
N CYS A 34 11.29 -2.85 -5.80
CA CYS A 34 10.82 -1.46 -5.81
C CYS A 34 10.63 -0.91 -4.39
N GLY A 35 11.39 -1.42 -3.42
CA GLY A 35 11.22 -1.08 -2.01
C GLY A 35 11.42 0.40 -1.71
N GLU A 36 12.35 1.06 -2.39
CA GLU A 36 12.62 2.50 -2.23
C GLU A 36 11.40 3.36 -2.56
N ASP A 37 10.62 2.96 -3.58
CA ASP A 37 9.44 3.69 -4.03
C ASP A 37 8.15 3.31 -3.27
N THR A 38 8.14 2.17 -2.58
CA THR A 38 6.92 1.59 -2.00
C THR A 38 6.94 1.37 -0.50
N ALA A 39 8.03 1.78 0.17
CA ALA A 39 8.16 1.68 1.62
C ALA A 39 7.25 2.63 2.41
N ASP A 40 6.66 3.63 1.77
CA ASP A 40 5.88 4.68 2.43
C ASP A 40 4.53 4.18 3.01
N ARG A 41 3.83 5.04 3.73
CA ARG A 41 2.53 4.77 4.34
C ARG A 41 1.49 5.78 3.86
N PRO A 42 0.27 5.32 3.51
CA PRO A 42 -0.83 6.24 3.23
C PRO A 42 -1.09 7.18 4.42
N PRO A 43 -1.37 8.46 4.18
CA PRO A 43 -1.72 9.38 5.26
C PRO A 43 -3.04 8.93 5.90
N VAL A 44 -3.01 8.68 7.22
CA VAL A 44 -4.21 8.30 7.99
C VAL A 44 -4.51 9.42 8.99
N PRO A 45 -5.54 10.25 8.76
CA PRO A 45 -5.82 11.43 9.58
C PRO A 45 -5.96 11.14 11.09
N ILE A 46 -6.45 9.94 11.44
CA ILE A 46 -6.60 9.54 12.84
C ILE A 46 -5.27 9.48 13.61
N TYR A 47 -4.13 9.25 12.94
CA TYR A 47 -2.83 9.23 13.60
C TYR A 47 -2.47 10.59 14.20
N GLN A 48 -2.88 11.69 13.57
CA GLN A 48 -2.66 13.04 14.11
C GLN A 48 -3.42 13.26 15.42
N VAL A 49 -4.68 12.81 15.49
CA VAL A 49 -5.52 12.90 16.69
C VAL A 49 -4.94 12.07 17.84
N LEU A 50 -4.34 10.93 17.51
CA LEU A 50 -3.71 10.02 18.48
C LEU A 50 -2.31 10.49 18.94
N GLY A 51 -1.81 11.63 18.43
CA GLY A 51 -0.45 12.10 18.70
C GLY A 51 0.64 11.23 18.07
N ILE A 52 0.27 10.37 17.12
CA ILE A 52 1.17 9.54 16.33
C ILE A 52 1.59 10.36 15.11
N GLY A 53 2.69 11.08 15.25
CA GLY A 53 3.32 11.83 14.16
C GLY A 53 4.83 11.58 14.15
N PRO A 54 5.52 11.91 13.05
CA PRO A 54 6.98 11.91 13.05
C PRO A 54 7.42 12.84 14.18
N ARG A 55 8.11 12.28 15.20
CA ARG A 55 8.87 13.11 16.12
C ARG A 55 9.93 13.79 15.26
N SER A 56 9.74 15.07 14.97
CA SER A 56 10.77 15.92 14.39
C SER A 56 12.02 15.77 15.28
N GLN A 57 13.06 15.12 14.76
CA GLN A 57 14.41 15.31 15.26
C GLN A 57 14.92 16.66 14.76
#